data_AF-A0A814AI27-F1
#
_entry.id   AF-A0A814AI27-F1
#
_cell.length_a   1.000
_cell.length_b   1.000
_cell.length_c   1.000
_cell.angle_alpha   90.00
_cell.angle_beta   90.00
_cell.angle_gamma   90.00
#
_symmetry.space_group_name_H-M   'P 1'
#
loop_
_entity.id
_entity.type
_entity.pdbx_description
1 polymer ?
#
loop_
_entity_poly.entity_id
_entity_poly.type
_entity_poly.pdbx_seq_one_letter_code
_entity_poly.pdbx_strand_id
1 'polypeptide(L)'
;MSTDKIERPSYWNCDGCNRIIFDGEFRFNCTVCDDYNYCETCAMTIRPSHPHQMTSELAYGPAKNSEWRPMNMINGIQRAFYIYSNRYCMGIRNFDKTNPSIYTNSYSWMTYKTVGDRTKNFGHGLRRLIEPRGYLSICAANRPEWIITDFACILQNIITVPIYCLFNDHEIAYIINNTQASVVVCDKQMLSRFIRLSVECLSLRHVVCMDSISDTMLGKC
;
A
#
# COMPACT_ATOMS: atom_id res chain seq x y z
N MET A 1 5.12 -32.16 2.36
CA MET A 1 6.51 -31.93 1.92
C MET A 1 7.01 -30.70 2.67
N SER A 2 8.03 -30.89 3.50
CA SER A 2 8.57 -29.89 4.42
C SER A 2 9.00 -28.64 3.65
N THR A 3 8.35 -27.51 3.93
CA THR A 3 8.91 -26.21 3.57
C THR A 3 10.01 -25.93 4.57
N ASP A 4 11.23 -26.38 4.28
CA ASP A 4 12.41 -25.87 4.96
C ASP A 4 12.43 -24.36 4.71
N LYS A 5 11.94 -23.58 5.68
CA LYS A 5 12.18 -22.15 5.73
C LYS A 5 13.69 -22.04 5.86
N ILE A 6 14.36 -21.75 4.75
CA ILE A 6 15.78 -21.44 4.75
C ILE A 6 15.96 -20.29 5.75
N GLU A 7 16.51 -20.59 6.92
CA GLU A 7 16.77 -19.64 8.01
C GLU A 7 17.91 -18.72 7.57
N ARG A 8 17.54 -17.60 6.95
CA ARG A 8 18.49 -16.62 6.48
C ARG A 8 18.75 -15.61 7.60
N PRO A 9 20.01 -15.31 7.95
CA PRO A 9 20.30 -14.30 8.97
C PRO A 9 19.72 -12.94 8.56
N SER A 10 19.15 -12.23 9.53
CA SER A 10 18.78 -10.83 9.36
C SER A 10 19.96 -9.92 9.75
N TYR A 11 19.77 -8.61 9.72
CA TYR A 11 20.74 -7.64 10.25
C TYR A 11 20.71 -7.50 11.78
N TRP A 12 19.81 -8.22 12.46
CA TRP A 12 19.42 -7.92 13.84
C TRP A 12 19.81 -9.04 14.80
N ASN A 13 20.34 -8.65 15.95
CA ASN A 13 20.61 -9.51 17.09
C ASN A 13 19.68 -9.15 18.24
N CYS A 14 19.37 -10.12 19.09
CA CYS A 14 18.60 -9.90 20.31
C CYS A 14 19.51 -9.44 21.45
N ASP A 15 19.26 -8.27 22.05
CA ASP A 15 20.01 -7.76 23.21
C ASP A 15 19.84 -8.61 24.48
N GLY A 16 18.79 -9.44 24.54
CA GLY A 16 18.50 -10.27 25.72
C GLY A 16 19.26 -11.60 25.75
N CYS A 17 19.40 -12.27 24.61
CA CYS A 17 20.03 -13.59 24.51
C CYS A 17 21.17 -13.67 23.48
N ASN A 18 21.50 -12.54 22.85
CA ASN A 18 22.56 -12.37 21.86
C ASN A 18 22.44 -13.25 20.60
N ARG A 19 21.28 -13.90 20.37
CA ARG A 19 21.04 -14.67 19.14
C ARG A 19 20.73 -13.76 17.96
N ILE A 20 21.12 -14.20 16.76
CA ILE A 20 20.63 -13.61 15.51
C ILE A 20 19.12 -13.86 15.42
N ILE A 21 18.37 -12.81 15.11
CA ILE A 21 16.96 -12.91 14.73
C ILE A 21 16.94 -13.16 13.22
N PHE A 22 16.31 -14.23 12.74
CA PHE A 22 16.33 -14.60 11.32
C PHE A 22 15.34 -13.77 10.48
N ASP A 23 15.60 -13.64 9.18
CA ASP A 23 14.73 -12.93 8.23
C ASP A 23 13.32 -13.55 8.25
N GLY A 24 12.32 -12.72 8.53
CA GLY A 24 10.93 -13.14 8.67
C GLY A 24 10.52 -13.61 10.07
N GLU A 25 11.42 -13.65 11.06
CA GLU A 25 11.03 -13.75 12.47
C GLU A 25 10.52 -12.41 12.99
N PHE A 26 9.66 -12.44 14.01
CA PHE A 26 9.29 -11.21 14.72
C PHE A 26 10.46 -10.72 15.57
N ARG A 27 10.83 -9.45 15.35
CA ARG A 27 11.67 -8.66 16.26
C ARG A 27 10.81 -7.64 16.98
N PHE A 28 11.15 -7.40 18.23
CA PHE A 28 10.59 -6.34 19.04
C PHE A 28 11.66 -5.26 19.14
N ASN A 29 11.48 -4.12 18.47
CA ASN A 29 12.44 -3.03 18.50
C ASN A 29 11.99 -1.91 19.44
N CYS A 30 12.95 -1.30 20.13
CA CYS A 30 12.72 -0.04 20.81
C CYS A 30 12.86 1.10 19.79
N THR A 31 11.88 2.00 19.73
CA THR A 31 11.96 3.19 18.86
C THR A 31 12.65 4.38 19.53
N VAL A 32 13.07 4.23 20.79
CA VAL A 32 13.70 5.28 21.61
C VAL A 32 15.19 5.01 21.80
N CYS A 33 15.58 3.76 22.07
CA CYS A 33 16.98 3.36 22.21
C CYS A 33 17.60 3.06 20.84
N ASP A 34 18.91 3.31 20.74
CA ASP A 34 19.68 2.99 19.54
C ASP A 34 19.89 1.49 19.43
N ASP A 35 19.57 0.92 18.26
CA ASP A 35 19.74 -0.49 17.90
C ASP A 35 19.27 -1.56 18.91
N TYR A 36 18.29 -1.23 19.77
CA TYR A 36 17.82 -2.15 20.81
C TYR A 36 16.67 -3.05 20.33
N ASN A 37 16.90 -4.37 20.32
CA ASN A 37 16.02 -5.39 19.75
C ASN A 37 15.88 -6.60 20.69
N TYR A 38 14.67 -7.14 20.80
CA TYR A 38 14.41 -8.44 21.39
C TYR A 38 13.85 -9.42 20.36
N CYS A 39 14.25 -10.68 20.46
CA CYS A 39 13.49 -11.77 19.86
C CYS A 39 12.17 -11.96 20.62
N GLU A 40 11.19 -12.61 19.99
CA GLU A 40 9.86 -12.83 20.57
C GLU A 40 9.92 -13.44 21.98
N THR A 41 10.76 -14.46 22.19
CA THR A 41 10.93 -15.10 23.50
C THR A 41 11.41 -14.11 24.56
N CYS A 42 12.48 -13.35 24.29
CA CYS A 42 13.04 -12.38 25.24
C CYS A 42 12.06 -11.25 25.55
N ALA A 43 11.31 -10.77 24.55
CA ALA A 43 10.29 -9.75 24.74
C ALA A 43 9.19 -10.20 25.71
N MET A 44 8.84 -11.49 25.70
CA MET A 44 7.82 -12.05 26.58
C MET A 44 8.35 -12.37 27.98
N THR A 45 9.60 -12.81 28.12
CA THR A 45 10.12 -13.41 29.36
C THR A 45 10.97 -12.49 30.22
N ILE A 46 11.70 -11.52 29.65
CA ILE A 46 12.64 -10.68 30.43
C ILE A 46 11.88 -9.74 31.37
N ARG A 47 12.28 -9.73 32.66
CA ARG A 47 11.73 -8.85 33.70
C ARG A 47 12.86 -8.20 34.54
N PRO A 48 12.75 -6.91 34.91
CA PRO A 48 11.71 -5.98 34.48
C PRO A 48 11.73 -5.78 32.96
N SER A 49 10.57 -5.48 32.37
CA SER A 49 10.51 -5.21 30.94
C SER A 49 11.39 -4.00 30.60
N HIS A 50 11.85 -3.92 29.35
CA HIS A 50 12.55 -2.74 28.86
C HIS A 50 11.69 -1.48 29.14
N PRO A 51 12.29 -0.36 29.62
CA PRO A 51 11.54 0.81 30.11
C PRO A 51 10.68 1.51 29.05
N HIS A 52 11.02 1.35 27.76
CA HIS A 52 10.24 1.91 26.65
C HIS A 52 9.31 0.87 26.01
N GLN A 53 8.24 1.35 25.38
CA GLN A 53 7.36 0.50 24.59
C GLN A 53 8.11 -0.10 23.40
N MET A 54 8.00 -1.41 23.24
CA MET A 54 8.61 -2.15 22.13
C MET A 54 7.58 -2.34 21.01
N THR A 55 7.98 -2.09 19.75
CA THR A 55 7.14 -2.33 18.57
C THR A 55 7.52 -3.65 17.92
N SER A 56 6.54 -4.47 17.52
CA SER A 56 6.80 -5.72 16.79
C SER A 56 6.85 -5.50 15.29
N GLU A 57 7.88 -6.00 14.62
CA GLU A 57 7.98 -6.03 13.17
C GLU A 57 8.75 -7.28 12.69
N LEU A 58 8.78 -7.53 11.37
CA LEU A 58 9.57 -8.63 10.83
C LEU A 58 11.05 -8.23 10.71
N ALA A 59 11.94 -9.04 11.26
CA ALA A 59 13.37 -8.93 11.04
C ALA A 59 13.68 -9.15 9.55
N TYR A 60 14.64 -8.39 9.04
CA TYR A 60 15.02 -8.43 7.63
C TYR A 60 16.53 -8.47 7.43
N GLY A 61 16.96 -9.25 6.44
CA GLY A 61 18.37 -9.41 6.05
C GLY A 61 18.69 -8.90 4.62
N PRO A 62 19.85 -9.25 4.06
CA PRO A 62 20.28 -8.80 2.73
C PRO A 62 19.36 -9.28 1.62
N ALA A 63 19.09 -8.47 0.59
CA ALA A 63 18.32 -8.88 -0.58
C ALA A 63 18.85 -10.20 -1.20
N LYS A 64 17.96 -11.12 -1.65
CA LYS A 64 18.40 -12.37 -2.30
C LYS A 64 19.25 -12.14 -3.56
N ASN A 65 18.97 -11.07 -4.30
CA ASN A 65 19.68 -10.70 -5.52
C ASN A 65 20.05 -9.20 -5.46
N SER A 66 21.27 -8.87 -5.03
CA SER A 66 21.74 -7.49 -4.78
C SER A 66 22.53 -6.86 -5.93
N GLU A 67 22.53 -7.46 -7.13
CA GLU A 67 23.20 -6.85 -8.29
C GLU A 67 22.68 -5.43 -8.56
N TRP A 68 23.61 -4.48 -8.59
CA TRP A 68 23.34 -3.10 -8.94
C TRP A 68 23.17 -2.96 -10.45
N ARG A 69 22.08 -2.31 -10.89
CA ARG A 69 21.80 -2.02 -12.30
C ARG A 69 21.21 -0.61 -12.42
N PRO A 70 21.42 0.09 -13.55
CA PRO A 70 20.73 1.35 -13.80
C PRO A 70 19.22 1.17 -13.70
N MET A 71 18.57 1.93 -12.81
CA MET A 71 17.15 1.83 -12.53
C MET A 71 16.45 3.14 -12.89
N ASN A 72 15.50 3.07 -13.82
CA ASN A 72 14.43 4.06 -13.89
C ASN A 72 13.35 3.71 -12.86
N MET A 73 12.34 4.57 -12.70
CA MET A 73 11.29 4.39 -11.70
C MET A 73 10.52 3.06 -11.87
N ILE A 74 10.22 2.67 -13.11
CA ILE A 74 9.51 1.41 -13.43
C ILE A 74 10.34 0.20 -12.98
N ASN A 75 11.61 0.14 -13.40
CA ASN A 75 12.54 -0.91 -13.01
C ASN A 75 12.71 -0.93 -11.49
N GLY A 76 12.74 0.24 -10.87
CA GLY A 76 12.83 0.41 -9.42
C GLY A 76 11.70 -0.29 -8.66
N ILE A 77 10.48 0.06 -9.01
CA ILE A 77 9.26 -0.48 -8.38
C ILE A 77 9.16 -1.99 -8.63
N GLN A 78 9.34 -2.44 -9.88
CA GLN A 78 9.27 -3.86 -10.22
C GLN A 78 10.35 -4.67 -9.49
N ARG A 79 11.55 -4.12 -9.37
CA ARG A 79 12.66 -4.76 -8.66
C ARG A 79 12.37 -4.87 -7.17
N ALA A 80 11.79 -3.85 -6.55
CA ALA A 80 11.37 -3.89 -5.16
C ALA A 80 10.32 -5.00 -4.91
N PHE A 81 9.30 -5.10 -5.77
CA PHE A 81 8.30 -6.18 -5.68
C PHE A 81 8.91 -7.58 -5.80
N TYR A 82 9.95 -7.73 -6.63
CA TYR A 82 10.65 -9.00 -6.80
C TYR A 82 11.57 -9.34 -5.62
N ILE A 83 12.48 -8.44 -5.24
CA ILE A 83 13.49 -8.70 -4.21
C ILE A 83 12.86 -8.90 -2.84
N TYR A 84 11.83 -8.10 -2.52
CA TYR A 84 11.22 -8.08 -1.20
C TYR A 84 9.89 -8.85 -1.15
N SER A 85 9.63 -9.73 -2.12
CA SER A 85 8.33 -10.38 -2.36
C SER A 85 7.62 -10.89 -1.10
N ASN A 86 8.37 -11.48 -0.17
CA ASN A 86 7.84 -12.13 1.03
C ASN A 86 7.71 -11.20 2.25
N ARG A 87 8.22 -9.95 2.16
CA ARG A 87 8.15 -8.97 3.24
C ARG A 87 6.81 -8.25 3.24
N TYR A 88 6.38 -7.80 4.41
CA TYR A 88 5.26 -6.88 4.52
C TYR A 88 5.59 -5.54 3.86
N CYS A 89 4.61 -5.01 3.14
CA CYS A 89 4.70 -3.80 2.33
C CYS A 89 3.70 -2.75 2.81
N MET A 90 2.41 -3.12 2.88
CA MET A 90 1.32 -2.19 3.24
C MET A 90 0.48 -2.78 4.36
N GLY A 91 0.28 -2.01 5.43
CA GLY A 91 -0.52 -2.40 6.60
C GLY A 91 -1.84 -1.64 6.65
N ILE A 92 -2.92 -2.34 7.03
CA ILE A 92 -4.24 -1.76 7.31
C ILE A 92 -4.55 -2.01 8.77
N ARG A 93 -4.93 -0.96 9.52
CA ARG A 93 -5.36 -1.11 10.91
C ARG A 93 -6.68 -1.86 10.96
N ASN A 94 -6.74 -2.94 11.73
CA ASN A 94 -7.93 -3.75 11.86
C ASN A 94 -8.97 -3.03 12.72
N PHE A 95 -10.23 -3.15 12.35
CA PHE A 95 -11.37 -2.66 13.12
C PHE A 95 -12.01 -3.78 13.95
N ASP A 96 -12.75 -3.39 14.99
CA ASP A 96 -13.51 -4.33 15.80
C ASP A 96 -14.62 -4.97 14.95
N LYS A 97 -14.74 -6.30 15.01
CA LYS A 97 -15.71 -7.05 14.18
C LYS A 97 -17.17 -6.72 14.52
N THR A 98 -17.43 -6.27 15.75
CA THR A 98 -18.74 -5.87 16.24
C THR A 98 -19.02 -4.38 16.04
N ASN A 99 -17.97 -3.56 15.94
CA ASN A 99 -18.09 -2.13 15.68
C ASN A 99 -16.97 -1.61 14.75
N PRO A 100 -17.23 -1.52 13.43
CA PRO A 100 -16.24 -1.04 12.45
C PRO A 100 -15.73 0.39 12.66
N SER A 101 -16.38 1.20 13.51
CA SER A 101 -15.93 2.55 13.87
C SER A 101 -14.78 2.54 14.89
N ILE A 102 -14.49 1.40 15.50
CA ILE A 102 -13.44 1.26 16.52
C ILE A 102 -12.25 0.52 15.92
N TYR A 103 -11.09 1.17 15.92
CA TYR A 103 -9.84 0.54 15.52
C TYR A 103 -9.18 -0.24 16.65
N THR A 104 -8.72 -1.45 16.34
CA THR A 104 -7.90 -2.27 17.26
C THR A 104 -6.43 -1.88 17.17
N ASN A 105 -5.60 -2.38 18.08
CA ASN A 105 -4.14 -2.23 18.01
C ASN A 105 -3.45 -3.31 17.15
N SER A 106 -4.19 -3.91 16.22
CA SER A 106 -3.67 -4.92 15.29
C SER A 106 -3.75 -4.45 13.84
N TYR A 107 -2.87 -5.00 12.99
CA TYR A 107 -2.78 -4.65 11.59
C TYR A 107 -2.82 -5.90 10.71
N SER A 108 -3.49 -5.80 9.57
CA SER A 108 -3.41 -6.78 8.49
C SER A 108 -2.43 -6.29 7.44
N TRP A 109 -1.48 -7.14 7.03
CA TRP A 109 -0.40 -6.77 6.14
C TRP A 109 -0.52 -7.43 4.78
N MET A 110 -0.25 -6.67 3.72
CA MET A 110 0.00 -7.18 2.38
C MET A 110 1.50 -7.27 2.14
N THR A 111 1.94 -8.36 1.52
CA THR A 111 3.33 -8.52 1.12
C THR A 111 3.65 -7.70 -0.14
N TYR A 112 4.93 -7.43 -0.39
CA TYR A 112 5.37 -6.82 -1.65
C TYR A 112 4.89 -7.61 -2.88
N LYS A 113 4.85 -8.95 -2.79
CA LYS A 113 4.31 -9.80 -3.86
C LYS A 113 2.84 -9.47 -4.12
N THR A 114 2.02 -9.43 -3.07
CA THR A 114 0.58 -9.12 -3.21
C THR A 114 0.36 -7.72 -3.78
N VAL A 115 1.09 -6.72 -3.29
CA VAL A 115 1.00 -5.34 -3.80
C VAL A 115 1.44 -5.28 -5.27
N GLY A 116 2.54 -5.94 -5.63
CA GLY A 116 3.05 -5.99 -7.00
C GLY A 116 2.10 -6.69 -7.98
N ASP A 117 1.52 -7.83 -7.58
CA ASP A 117 0.54 -8.56 -8.38
C ASP A 117 -0.72 -7.72 -8.61
N ARG A 118 -1.26 -7.07 -7.56
CA ARG A 118 -2.40 -6.15 -7.67
C ARG A 118 -2.09 -4.97 -8.58
N THR A 119 -0.92 -4.37 -8.42
CA THR A 119 -0.44 -3.24 -9.25
C THR A 119 -0.40 -3.62 -10.73
N LYS A 120 0.22 -4.77 -11.05
CA LYS A 120 0.32 -5.27 -12.42
C LYS A 120 -1.06 -5.55 -13.02
N ASN A 121 -1.92 -6.25 -12.29
CA ASN A 121 -3.25 -6.61 -12.78
C ASN A 121 -4.12 -5.37 -13.02
N PHE A 122 -4.11 -4.42 -12.08
CA PHE A 122 -4.86 -3.19 -12.22
C PHE A 122 -4.33 -2.32 -13.37
N GLY A 123 -3.01 -2.18 -13.49
CA GLY A 123 -2.36 -1.45 -14.59
C GLY A 123 -2.72 -2.01 -15.97
N HIS A 124 -2.74 -3.34 -16.14
CA HIS A 124 -3.22 -3.95 -17.40
C HIS A 124 -4.68 -3.62 -17.71
N GLY A 125 -5.53 -3.48 -16.69
CA GLY A 125 -6.91 -3.00 -16.84
C GLY A 125 -6.95 -1.53 -17.29
N LEU A 126 -6.21 -0.65 -16.61
CA LEU A 126 -6.13 0.78 -16.93
C LEU A 126 -5.67 1.04 -18.37
N ARG A 127 -4.77 0.21 -18.90
CA ARG A 127 -4.27 0.36 -20.27
C ARG A 127 -5.35 0.21 -21.34
N ARG A 128 -6.51 -0.38 -21.02
CA ARG A 128 -7.69 -0.44 -21.90
C ARG A 128 -8.50 0.86 -21.93
N LEU A 129 -8.30 1.73 -20.94
CA LEU A 129 -9.07 2.96 -20.75
C LEU A 129 -8.23 4.22 -21.03
N ILE A 130 -6.91 4.11 -20.94
CA ILE A 130 -5.99 5.26 -20.98
C ILE A 130 -4.76 4.92 -21.85
N GLU A 131 -4.43 5.85 -22.74
CA GLU A 131 -3.19 5.81 -23.51
C GLU A 131 -1.97 6.23 -22.67
N PRO A 132 -0.75 5.80 -23.01
CA PRO A 132 0.44 6.20 -22.30
C PRO A 132 0.56 7.71 -22.39
N ARG A 133 1.00 8.33 -21.30
CA ARG A 133 1.07 9.78 -21.07
C ARG A 133 -0.29 10.45 -20.95
N GLY A 134 -1.39 9.70 -20.93
CA GLY A 134 -2.69 10.18 -20.49
C GLY A 134 -2.73 10.43 -18.98
N TYR A 135 -3.77 11.12 -18.53
CA TYR A 135 -3.95 11.52 -17.13
C TYR A 135 -5.04 10.68 -16.46
N LEU A 136 -4.77 10.23 -15.24
CA LEU A 136 -5.72 9.56 -14.36
C LEU A 136 -5.80 10.31 -13.04
N SER A 137 -7.00 10.68 -12.60
CA SER A 137 -7.19 11.30 -11.30
C SER A 137 -7.40 10.26 -10.20
N ILE A 138 -6.82 10.46 -9.01
CA ILE A 138 -7.08 9.63 -7.83
C ILE A 138 -7.64 10.49 -6.71
N CYS A 139 -8.78 10.11 -6.14
CA CYS A 139 -9.39 10.82 -5.02
C CYS A 139 -9.98 9.82 -4.02
N ALA A 140 -9.23 9.50 -2.97
CA ALA A 140 -9.67 8.62 -1.90
C ALA A 140 -8.91 8.92 -0.60
N ALA A 141 -9.50 8.51 0.53
CA ALA A 141 -8.79 8.49 1.81
C ALA A 141 -7.51 7.62 1.74
N ASN A 142 -6.57 7.85 2.68
CA ASN A 142 -5.32 7.08 2.74
C ASN A 142 -5.60 5.57 2.91
N ARG A 143 -5.27 4.80 1.88
CA ARG A 143 -5.51 3.35 1.82
C ARG A 143 -4.57 2.68 0.81
N PRO A 144 -4.34 1.35 0.91
CA PRO A 144 -3.44 0.68 -0.02
C PRO A 144 -3.87 0.73 -1.49
N GLU A 145 -5.17 0.71 -1.79
CA GLU A 145 -5.68 0.80 -3.16
C GLU A 145 -5.22 2.09 -3.87
N TRP A 146 -5.05 3.18 -3.11
CA TRP A 146 -4.56 4.45 -3.64
C TRP A 146 -3.12 4.29 -4.17
N ILE A 147 -2.22 3.73 -3.35
CA ILE A 147 -0.81 3.52 -3.75
C ILE A 147 -0.70 2.49 -4.86
N ILE A 148 -1.52 1.43 -4.81
CA ILE A 148 -1.58 0.42 -5.89
C ILE A 148 -1.99 1.07 -7.22
N THR A 149 -2.94 2.01 -7.19
CA THR A 149 -3.37 2.77 -8.37
C THR A 149 -2.24 3.64 -8.92
N ASP A 150 -1.53 4.36 -8.04
CA ASP A 150 -0.41 5.22 -8.44
C ASP A 150 0.75 4.40 -9.04
N PHE A 151 1.15 3.30 -8.39
CA PHE A 151 2.15 2.39 -8.95
C PHE A 151 1.69 1.80 -10.28
N ALA A 152 0.40 1.46 -10.43
CA ALA A 152 -0.13 0.94 -11.68
C ALA A 152 -0.01 1.98 -12.80
N CYS A 153 -0.26 3.26 -12.50
CA CYS A 153 -0.08 4.36 -13.45
C CYS A 153 1.39 4.48 -13.87
N ILE A 154 2.32 4.50 -12.91
CA ILE A 154 3.75 4.56 -13.17
C ILE A 154 4.20 3.42 -14.10
N LEU A 155 3.81 2.17 -13.80
CA LEU A 155 4.19 1.01 -14.60
C LEU A 155 3.62 1.03 -16.02
N GLN A 156 2.54 1.78 -16.26
CA GLN A 156 1.89 1.92 -17.56
C GLN A 156 2.18 3.26 -18.25
N ASN A 157 3.10 4.06 -17.70
CA ASN A 157 3.42 5.41 -18.19
C ASN A 157 2.20 6.34 -18.22
N ILE A 158 1.29 6.20 -17.25
CA ILE A 158 0.11 7.07 -17.05
C ILE A 158 0.47 8.11 -16.00
N ILE A 159 0.01 9.35 -16.18
CA ILE A 159 0.28 10.47 -15.28
C ILE A 159 -0.82 10.52 -14.22
N THR A 160 -0.44 10.26 -12.96
CA THR A 160 -1.35 10.38 -11.82
C THR A 160 -1.63 11.84 -11.46
N VAL A 161 -2.89 12.19 -11.24
CA VAL A 161 -3.36 13.50 -10.77
C VAL A 161 -4.06 13.32 -9.41
N PRO A 162 -3.37 13.49 -8.29
CA PRO A 162 -3.99 13.33 -6.97
C PRO A 162 -4.95 14.50 -6.69
N ILE A 163 -6.17 14.19 -6.25
CA ILE A 163 -7.19 15.17 -5.86
C ILE A 163 -7.48 14.99 -4.37
N TYR A 164 -7.41 16.08 -3.61
CA TYR A 164 -7.69 16.06 -2.18
C TYR A 164 -9.20 15.93 -1.92
N CYS A 165 -9.59 15.01 -1.03
CA CYS A 165 -11.00 14.70 -0.79
C CYS A 165 -11.82 15.88 -0.24
N LEU A 166 -11.16 16.86 0.37
CA LEU A 166 -11.84 18.04 0.96
C LEU A 166 -12.03 19.20 -0.01
N PHE A 167 -11.49 19.12 -1.23
CA PHE A 167 -11.75 20.14 -2.24
C PHE A 167 -13.23 20.20 -2.60
N ASN A 168 -13.72 21.39 -2.92
CA ASN A 168 -15.10 21.64 -3.34
C ASN A 168 -15.32 21.26 -4.82
N ASP A 169 -16.57 21.27 -5.26
CA ASP A 169 -16.96 20.79 -6.60
C ASP A 169 -16.29 21.58 -7.73
N HIS A 170 -16.18 22.91 -7.58
CA HIS A 170 -15.53 23.76 -8.57
C HIS A 170 -14.03 23.48 -8.68
N GLU A 171 -13.35 23.27 -7.55
CA GLU A 171 -11.92 22.93 -7.53
C GLU A 171 -11.66 21.58 -8.20
N ILE A 172 -12.47 20.57 -7.89
CA ILE A 172 -12.36 19.24 -8.51
C ILE A 172 -12.61 19.32 -10.02
N ALA A 173 -13.69 19.97 -10.43
CA ALA A 173 -14.02 20.13 -11.85
C ALA A 173 -12.91 20.90 -12.60
N TYR A 174 -12.36 21.95 -11.99
CA TYR A 174 -11.24 22.69 -12.54
C TYR A 174 -10.02 21.79 -12.78
N ILE A 175 -9.64 20.95 -11.81
CA ILE A 175 -8.50 20.02 -11.95
C ILE A 175 -8.75 19.03 -13.10
N ILE A 176 -9.92 18.41 -13.16
CA ILE A 176 -10.24 17.40 -14.20
C ILE A 176 -10.25 18.06 -15.59
N ASN A 177 -10.86 19.22 -15.72
CA ASN A 177 -10.92 19.95 -16.98
C ASN A 177 -9.54 20.49 -17.40
N ASN A 178 -8.73 20.98 -16.48
CA ASN A 178 -7.38 21.46 -16.79
C ASN A 178 -6.43 20.33 -17.20
N THR A 179 -6.55 19.16 -16.57
CA THR A 179 -5.71 17.99 -16.88
C THR A 179 -6.26 17.12 -18.01
N GLN A 180 -7.51 17.34 -18.40
CA GLN A 180 -8.23 16.50 -19.37
C GLN A 180 -8.22 15.02 -18.96
N ALA A 181 -8.26 14.72 -17.65
CA ALA A 181 -8.24 13.35 -17.14
C ALA A 181 -9.49 12.58 -17.60
N SER A 182 -9.28 11.41 -18.22
CA SER A 182 -10.38 10.59 -18.76
C SER A 182 -10.95 9.57 -17.79
N VAL A 183 -10.21 9.31 -16.70
CA VAL A 183 -10.56 8.33 -15.68
C VAL A 183 -10.31 8.94 -14.31
N VAL A 184 -11.24 8.73 -13.39
CA VAL A 184 -11.02 8.94 -11.96
C VAL A 184 -11.15 7.64 -11.20
N VAL A 185 -10.21 7.37 -10.30
CA VAL A 185 -10.28 6.27 -9.33
C VAL A 185 -10.58 6.86 -7.97
N CYS A 186 -11.66 6.44 -7.34
CA CYS A 186 -12.12 7.02 -6.07
C CYS A 186 -12.61 5.97 -5.08
N ASP A 187 -12.72 6.34 -3.81
CA ASP A 187 -13.42 5.52 -2.82
C ASP A 187 -14.96 5.66 -2.97
N LYS A 188 -15.69 4.81 -2.25
CA LYS A 188 -17.14 4.80 -2.24
C LYS A 188 -17.78 6.14 -1.86
N GLN A 189 -17.14 6.92 -0.98
CA GLN A 189 -17.71 8.17 -0.48
C GLN A 189 -17.71 9.25 -1.57
N MET A 190 -16.72 9.21 -2.46
CA MET A 190 -16.57 10.17 -3.55
C MET A 190 -17.32 9.77 -4.84
N LEU A 191 -17.79 8.52 -4.94
CA LEU A 191 -18.37 7.95 -6.15
C LEU A 191 -19.55 8.79 -6.72
N SER A 192 -20.57 9.03 -5.90
CA SER A 192 -21.77 9.78 -6.34
C SER A 192 -21.44 11.21 -6.77
N ARG A 193 -20.43 11.80 -6.12
CA ARG A 193 -19.93 13.14 -6.40
C ARG A 193 -19.27 13.20 -7.78
N PHE A 194 -18.40 12.25 -8.12
CA PHE A 194 -17.79 12.19 -9.46
C PHE A 194 -18.81 11.84 -10.55
N ILE A 195 -19.82 11.02 -10.27
CA ILE A 195 -20.92 10.78 -11.21
C ILE A 195 -21.65 12.10 -11.51
N ARG A 196 -21.99 12.89 -10.48
CA ARG A 196 -22.61 14.21 -10.68
C ARG A 196 -21.70 15.15 -11.47
N LEU A 197 -20.42 15.26 -11.10
CA LEU A 197 -19.46 16.17 -11.74
C LEU A 197 -19.12 15.78 -13.19
N SER A 198 -19.37 14.53 -13.59
CA SER A 198 -19.10 14.07 -14.97
C SER A 198 -19.86 14.88 -16.03
N VAL A 199 -20.99 15.49 -15.69
CA VAL A 199 -21.75 16.36 -16.61
C VAL A 199 -21.03 17.67 -16.94
N GLU A 200 -20.17 18.14 -16.03
CA GLU A 200 -19.35 19.36 -16.16
C GLU A 200 -17.91 19.05 -16.62
N CYS A 201 -17.53 17.77 -16.59
CA CYS A 201 -16.18 17.29 -16.89
C CYS A 201 -16.20 16.40 -18.13
N LEU A 202 -16.34 16.99 -19.33
CA LEU A 202 -16.56 16.24 -20.58
C LEU A 202 -15.41 15.29 -20.96
N SER A 203 -14.20 15.52 -20.43
CA SER A 203 -13.06 14.61 -20.58
C SER A 203 -13.26 13.30 -19.79
N LEU A 204 -13.97 13.34 -18.66
CA LEU A 204 -14.14 12.22 -17.74
C LEU A 204 -15.12 11.19 -18.29
N ARG A 205 -14.60 10.03 -18.69
CA ARG A 205 -15.38 8.93 -19.31
C ARG A 205 -15.61 7.75 -18.39
N HIS A 206 -14.74 7.56 -17.41
CA HIS A 206 -14.80 6.42 -16.50
C HIS A 206 -14.60 6.83 -15.04
N VAL A 207 -15.48 6.34 -14.16
CA VAL A 207 -15.34 6.44 -12.71
C VAL A 207 -15.14 5.04 -12.16
N VAL A 208 -13.99 4.77 -11.55
CA VAL A 208 -13.62 3.47 -10.99
C VAL A 208 -13.66 3.55 -9.47
N CYS A 209 -14.55 2.79 -8.84
CA CYS A 209 -14.63 2.72 -7.39
C CYS A 209 -13.65 1.67 -6.84
N MET A 210 -12.91 2.02 -5.80
CA MET A 210 -12.01 1.10 -5.08
C MET A 210 -12.76 0.06 -4.22
N ASP A 211 -14.01 0.35 -3.87
CA ASP A 211 -14.84 -0.47 -2.99
C ASP A 211 -15.90 -1.24 -3.78
N SER A 212 -16.37 -2.36 -3.21
CA SER A 212 -17.53 -3.07 -3.74
C SER A 212 -18.76 -2.17 -3.77
N ILE A 213 -19.38 -2.08 -4.93
CA ILE A 213 -20.62 -1.33 -5.17
C ILE A 213 -21.79 -2.31 -5.08
N SER A 214 -22.86 -1.94 -4.36
CA SER A 214 -24.14 -2.65 -4.43
C SER A 214 -24.99 -2.07 -5.56
N ASP A 215 -25.79 -2.89 -6.23
CA ASP A 215 -26.61 -2.46 -7.38
C ASP A 215 -27.50 -1.23 -7.10
N THR A 216 -27.91 -1.03 -5.84
CA THR A 216 -28.68 0.13 -5.39
C THR A 216 -27.95 1.48 -5.47
N MET A 217 -26.61 1.48 -5.53
CA MET A 217 -25.78 2.70 -5.58
C MET A 217 -25.53 3.18 -7.02
N LEU A 218 -25.78 2.31 -8.00
CA LEU A 218 -25.81 2.67 -9.42
C LEU A 218 -27.23 3.18 -9.70
N GLY A 219 -27.48 4.46 -9.37
CA GLY A 219 -28.75 5.10 -9.73
C GLY A 219 -29.06 4.82 -11.21
N LYS A 220 -30.29 4.38 -11.50
CA LYS A 220 -30.73 4.05 -12.87
C LYS A 220 -30.32 5.19 -13.82
N CYS A 221 -29.41 4.88 -14.74
CA CYS A 221 -29.02 5.77 -15.83
C CYS A 221 -30.25 6.17 -16.66
#